data_AF-A0A081N7R6-F1
#
_entry.id   AF-A0A081N7R6-F1
#
_cell.length_a   1.000
_cell.length_b   1.000
_cell.length_c   1.000
_cell.angle_alpha   90.00
_cell.angle_beta   90.00
_cell.angle_gamma   90.00
#
_symmetry.space_group_name_H-M   'P 1'
#
loop_
_entity.id
_entity.type
_entity.pdbx_description
1 polymer ?
#
loop_
_entity_poly.entity_id
_entity_poly.type
_entity_poly.pdbx_seq_one_letter_code
_entity_poly.pdbx_strand_id
1 'polypeptide(L)'
;MEEKNEVHILDKLSWQLEEAKRHESMARQARLEVEAKILETVGVKEEGSATIKSDFYKVTTTGGITRSLDAKKFEDIKGRLPLHVAEKVVRLKPELDVRQFKALKDLSPDLYAIMAEAVTSKPRKASVKIERLEASA
;
A
#
# COMPACT_ATOMS: atom_id res chain seq x y z
N MET A 1 38.15 6.56 19.57
CA MET A 1 38.24 5.28 18.84
C MET A 1 36.86 4.65 18.63
N GLU A 2 35.90 4.84 19.55
CA GLU A 2 34.52 4.35 19.42
C GLU A 2 33.74 4.94 18.23
N GLU A 3 33.81 6.25 17.96
CA GLU A 3 33.07 6.89 16.84
C GLU A 3 33.43 6.33 15.46
N LYS A 4 34.71 6.03 15.20
CA LYS A 4 35.13 5.43 13.91
C LYS A 4 34.60 4.01 13.72
N ASN A 5 34.37 3.29 14.81
CA ASN A 5 33.82 1.94 14.77
C ASN A 5 32.31 1.97 14.47
N GLU A 6 31.58 2.92 15.06
CA GLU A 6 30.14 3.11 14.81
C GLU A 6 29.84 3.52 13.36
N VAL A 7 30.64 4.44 12.80
CA VAL A 7 30.52 4.83 11.38
C VAL A 7 30.77 3.64 10.46
N HIS A 8 31.83 2.86 10.70
CA HIS A 8 32.13 1.67 9.90
C HIS A 8 31.04 0.57 10.00
N ILE A 9 30.43 0.41 11.18
CA ILE A 9 29.29 -0.49 11.36
C ILE A 9 28.07 0.01 10.58
N LEU A 10 27.78 1.31 10.61
CA LEU A 10 26.67 1.90 9.87
C LEU A 10 26.84 1.74 8.35
N ASP A 11 28.05 1.94 7.83
CA ASP A 11 28.36 1.73 6.41
C ASP A 11 28.15 0.28 6.01
N LYS A 12 28.63 -0.68 6.83
CA LYS A 12 28.41 -2.11 6.61
C LYS A 12 26.93 -2.47 6.60
N LEU A 13 26.16 -1.98 7.58
CA LEU A 13 24.71 -2.21 7.66
C LEU A 13 23.98 -1.58 6.47
N SER A 14 24.43 -0.40 6.03
CA SER A 14 23.84 0.30 4.90
C SER A 14 24.05 -0.47 3.59
N TRP A 15 25.26 -0.97 3.35
CA TRP A 15 25.56 -1.84 2.22
C TRP A 15 24.76 -3.15 2.26
N GLN A 16 24.67 -3.80 3.42
CA GLN A 16 23.88 -5.02 3.58
C GLN A 16 22.39 -4.81 3.27
N LEU A 17 21.81 -3.70 3.73
CA LEU A 17 20.39 -3.39 3.48
C LEU A 17 20.15 -3.08 2.00
N GLU A 18 21.08 -2.39 1.34
CA GLU A 18 21.01 -2.14 -0.09
C GLU A 18 21.01 -3.44 -0.89
N GLU A 19 21.95 -4.34 -0.59
CA GLU A 19 22.07 -5.62 -1.27
C GLU A 19 20.84 -6.51 -1.05
N ALA A 20 20.29 -6.50 0.17
CA ALA A 20 19.04 -7.20 0.48
C ALA A 20 17.86 -6.67 -0.36
N LYS A 21 17.73 -5.33 -0.52
CA LYS A 21 16.70 -4.73 -1.38
C LYS A 21 16.89 -5.08 -2.86
N ARG A 22 18.14 -5.18 -3.31
CA ARG A 22 18.47 -5.61 -4.69
C ARG A 22 18.00 -7.03 -4.93
N HIS A 23 18.31 -7.96 -4.02
CA HIS A 23 17.85 -9.35 -4.09
C HIS A 23 16.33 -9.47 -4.01
N GLU A 24 15.67 -8.72 -3.13
CA GLU A 24 14.21 -8.67 -3.03
C GLU A 24 13.58 -8.24 -4.36
N SER A 25 14.11 -7.18 -4.98
CA SER A 25 13.65 -6.68 -6.27
C SER A 25 13.81 -7.71 -7.38
N MET A 26 14.98 -8.36 -7.47
CA MET A 26 15.23 -9.42 -8.45
C MET A 26 14.30 -10.61 -8.28
N ALA A 27 14.12 -11.10 -7.05
CA ALA A 27 13.24 -12.22 -6.76
C ALA A 27 11.77 -11.88 -7.06
N ARG A 28 11.34 -10.65 -6.74
CA ARG A 28 10.01 -10.15 -7.09
C ARG A 28 9.81 -10.11 -8.60
N GLN A 29 10.79 -9.61 -9.35
CA GLN A 29 10.71 -9.52 -10.80
C GLN A 29 10.63 -10.91 -11.43
N ALA A 30 11.50 -11.84 -11.03
CA ALA A 30 11.47 -13.22 -11.49
C ALA A 30 10.11 -13.90 -11.21
N ARG A 31 9.52 -13.66 -10.03
CA ARG A 31 8.18 -14.17 -9.70
C ARG A 31 7.11 -13.63 -10.67
N LEU A 32 7.09 -12.32 -10.90
CA LEU A 32 6.11 -11.68 -11.79
C LEU A 32 6.24 -12.16 -13.24
N GLU A 33 7.46 -12.38 -13.72
CA GLU A 33 7.71 -12.93 -15.06
C GLU A 33 7.17 -14.36 -15.21
N VAL A 34 7.37 -15.20 -14.19
CA VAL A 34 6.82 -16.57 -14.18
C VAL A 34 5.30 -16.55 -14.09
N GLU A 35 4.71 -15.70 -13.23
CA GLU A 35 3.26 -15.52 -13.13
C GLU A 35 2.65 -15.09 -14.47
N ALA A 36 3.28 -14.14 -15.18
CA ALA A 36 2.83 -13.70 -16.50
C ALA A 36 2.84 -14.83 -17.53
N LYS A 37 3.91 -15.65 -17.58
CA LYS A 37 3.99 -16.83 -18.47
C LYS A 37 2.93 -17.87 -18.13
N ILE A 38 2.64 -18.08 -16.84
CA ILE A 38 1.56 -18.98 -16.40
C ILE A 38 0.20 -18.46 -16.88
N LEU A 39 -0.06 -17.16 -16.75
CA LEU A 39 -1.30 -16.55 -17.24
C LEU A 39 -1.46 -16.67 -18.75
N GLU A 40 -0.38 -16.49 -19.52
CA GLU A 40 -0.36 -16.70 -20.97
C GLU A 40 -0.65 -18.16 -21.34
N THR A 41 -0.11 -19.12 -20.57
CA THR A 41 -0.28 -20.56 -20.85
C THR A 41 -1.67 -21.09 -20.46
N VAL A 42 -2.18 -20.70 -19.29
CA VAL A 42 -3.47 -21.18 -18.76
C VAL A 42 -4.65 -20.36 -19.30
N GLY A 43 -4.40 -19.10 -19.66
CA GLY A 43 -5.44 -18.12 -19.96
C GLY A 43 -6.12 -17.58 -18.70
N VAL A 44 -6.86 -16.49 -18.86
CA VAL A 44 -7.69 -15.89 -17.80
C VAL A 44 -9.06 -15.55 -18.38
N LYS A 45 -10.13 -15.84 -17.63
CA LYS A 45 -11.49 -15.41 -18.01
C LYS A 45 -11.68 -13.94 -17.65
N GLU A 46 -12.58 -13.22 -18.33
CA GLU A 46 -12.87 -11.83 -17.95
C GLU A 46 -13.53 -11.72 -16.56
N GLU A 47 -14.45 -12.65 -16.23
CA GLU A 47 -15.02 -12.78 -14.90
C GLU A 47 -15.08 -14.27 -14.50
N GLY A 48 -14.48 -14.63 -13.35
CA GLY A 48 -14.45 -16.01 -12.83
C GLY A 48 -13.09 -16.69 -12.96
N SER A 49 -13.04 -18.00 -12.69
CA SER A 49 -11.79 -18.77 -12.65
C SER A 49 -11.68 -19.86 -13.72
N ALA A 50 -10.44 -20.17 -14.10
CA ALA A 50 -10.05 -21.31 -14.91
C ALA A 50 -9.01 -22.12 -14.12
N THR A 51 -9.18 -23.44 -14.09
CA THR A 51 -8.28 -24.33 -13.36
C THR A 51 -7.74 -25.39 -14.32
N ILE A 52 -6.42 -25.56 -14.33
CA ILE A 52 -5.74 -26.62 -15.07
C ILE A 52 -4.92 -27.45 -14.07
N LYS A 53 -4.97 -28.77 -14.20
CA LYS A 53 -4.12 -29.70 -13.45
C LYS A 53 -3.03 -30.20 -14.38
N SER A 54 -1.77 -30.02 -13.98
CA SER A 54 -0.61 -30.68 -14.58
C SER A 54 -0.19 -31.88 -13.73
N ASP A 55 0.90 -32.53 -14.11
CA ASP A 55 1.43 -33.72 -13.43
C ASP A 55 1.79 -33.48 -11.96
N PHE A 56 2.19 -32.26 -11.61
CA PHE A 56 2.66 -31.91 -10.26
C PHE A 56 1.90 -30.76 -9.61
N TYR A 57 1.15 -29.95 -10.36
CA TYR A 57 0.53 -28.75 -9.84
C TYR A 57 -0.90 -28.55 -10.34
N LYS A 58 -1.76 -28.05 -9.46
CA LYS A 58 -3.07 -27.50 -9.83
C LYS A 58 -2.95 -25.98 -9.89
N VAL A 59 -3.04 -25.42 -11.09
CA VAL A 59 -2.97 -23.98 -11.32
C VAL A 59 -4.38 -23.44 -11.52
N THR A 60 -4.72 -22.35 -10.82
CA THR A 60 -6.00 -21.65 -10.99
C THR A 60 -5.75 -20.19 -11.29
N THR A 61 -6.23 -19.70 -12.42
CA THR A 61 -6.22 -18.29 -12.80
C THR A 61 -7.62 -17.72 -12.58
N THR A 62 -7.70 -16.52 -12.02
CA THR A 62 -8.98 -15.86 -11.73
C THR A 62 -8.96 -14.48 -12.33
N GLY A 63 -9.92 -14.19 -13.22
CA GLY A 63 -10.18 -12.84 -13.67
C GLY A 63 -11.11 -12.11 -12.71
N GLY A 64 -10.83 -10.84 -12.49
CA GLY A 64 -11.63 -9.96 -11.66
C GLY A 64 -11.90 -8.65 -12.36
N ILE A 65 -13.15 -8.19 -12.30
CA ILE A 65 -13.53 -6.86 -12.76
C ILE A 65 -13.43 -5.89 -11.59
N THR A 66 -12.47 -4.97 -11.65
CA THR A 66 -12.38 -3.86 -10.71
C THR A 66 -13.42 -2.81 -11.06
N ARG A 67 -14.40 -2.59 -10.17
CA ARG A 67 -15.39 -1.52 -10.30
C ARG A 67 -15.03 -0.40 -9.32
N SER A 68 -14.66 0.77 -9.84
CA SER A 68 -14.37 1.96 -9.05
C SER A 68 -15.54 2.94 -9.10
N LEU A 69 -15.76 3.66 -8.00
CA LEU A 69 -16.79 4.70 -7.92
C LEU A 69 -16.19 6.04 -8.34
N ASP A 70 -16.79 6.70 -9.32
CA ASP A 70 -16.54 8.11 -9.59
C ASP A 70 -17.42 8.94 -8.65
N ALA A 71 -16.81 9.52 -7.62
CA ALA A 71 -17.51 10.26 -6.58
C ALA A 71 -18.27 11.47 -7.14
N LYS A 72 -17.73 12.17 -8.15
CA LYS A 72 -18.38 13.36 -8.71
C LYS A 72 -19.65 12.96 -9.46
N LYS A 73 -19.54 11.96 -10.34
CA LYS A 73 -20.70 11.44 -11.06
C LYS A 73 -21.72 10.82 -10.12
N PHE A 74 -21.28 10.17 -9.05
CA PHE A 74 -22.18 9.62 -8.04
C PHE A 74 -23.00 10.72 -7.37
N GLU A 75 -22.38 11.84 -6.98
CA GLU A 75 -23.07 13.00 -6.42
C GLU A 75 -24.15 13.55 -7.36
N ASP A 76 -23.89 13.57 -8.67
CA ASP A 76 -24.85 14.02 -9.68
C ASP A 76 -26.05 13.05 -9.84
N ILE A 77 -25.83 11.74 -9.66
CA ILE A 77 -26.87 10.72 -9.87
C ILE A 77 -27.53 10.22 -8.58
N LYS A 78 -26.98 10.51 -7.39
CA LYS A 78 -27.46 9.94 -6.11
C LYS A 78 -28.93 10.24 -5.85
N GLY A 79 -29.41 11.41 -6.27
CA GLY A 79 -30.82 11.82 -6.15
C GLY A 79 -31.78 11.02 -7.02
N ARG A 80 -31.27 10.28 -8.02
CA ARG A 80 -32.04 9.39 -8.89
C ARG A 80 -32.18 7.98 -8.31
N LEU A 81 -31.44 7.65 -7.24
CA LEU A 81 -31.47 6.36 -6.58
C LEU A 81 -32.29 6.45 -5.29
N PRO A 82 -33.08 5.43 -4.94
CA PRO A 82 -33.66 5.34 -3.61
C PRO A 82 -32.56 5.35 -2.54
N LEU A 83 -32.75 6.10 -1.45
CA LEU A 83 -31.75 6.30 -0.39
C LEU A 83 -31.20 4.97 0.15
N HIS A 84 -32.10 4.02 0.43
CA HIS A 84 -31.72 2.70 0.95
C HIS A 84 -30.88 1.84 -0.02
N VAL A 85 -30.91 2.14 -1.33
CA VAL A 85 -30.05 1.50 -2.33
C VAL A 85 -28.69 2.19 -2.36
N ALA A 86 -28.69 3.53 -2.39
CA ALA A 86 -27.47 4.32 -2.41
C ALA A 86 -26.56 4.02 -1.21
N GLU A 87 -27.12 3.95 0.00
CA GLU A 87 -26.37 3.66 1.24
C GLU A 87 -25.83 2.22 1.31
N LYS A 88 -26.49 1.26 0.65
CA LYS A 88 -26.03 -0.13 0.60
C LYS A 88 -24.92 -0.34 -0.42
N VAL A 89 -24.97 0.37 -1.55
CA VAL A 89 -24.02 0.22 -2.66
C VAL A 89 -22.79 1.10 -2.47
N VAL A 90 -22.94 2.26 -1.81
CA VAL A 90 -21.85 3.20 -1.55
C VAL A 90 -21.68 3.40 -0.05
N ARG A 91 -20.53 2.96 0.47
CA ARG A 91 -20.15 3.14 1.87
C ARG A 91 -19.37 4.43 2.06
N LEU A 92 -19.88 5.34 2.89
CA LEU A 92 -19.14 6.51 3.34
C LEU A 92 -18.22 6.11 4.49
N LYS A 93 -16.93 6.41 4.36
CA LYS A 93 -15.92 6.20 5.39
C LYS A 93 -15.26 7.55 5.68
N PRO A 94 -15.57 8.21 6.80
CA PRO A 94 -14.86 9.42 7.18
C PRO A 94 -13.37 9.08 7.38
N GLU A 95 -12.51 9.96 6.87
CA GLU A 95 -11.07 9.88 7.07
C GLU A 95 -10.60 11.08 7.88
N LEU A 96 -9.64 10.86 8.77
CA LEU A 96 -9.04 11.92 9.56
C LEU A 96 -8.01 12.67 8.70
N ASP A 97 -8.23 13.96 8.49
CA ASP A 97 -7.17 14.84 7.99
C ASP A 97 -6.15 15.08 9.11
N VAL A 98 -5.06 14.31 9.05
CA VAL A 98 -3.98 14.36 10.06
C VAL A 98 -3.31 15.73 10.10
N ARG A 99 -3.24 16.47 8.99
CA ARG A 99 -2.60 17.79 8.96
C ARG A 99 -3.44 18.80 9.72
N GLN A 100 -4.74 18.84 9.43
CA GLN A 100 -5.68 19.73 10.12
C GLN A 100 -5.82 19.34 11.60
N PHE A 101 -5.88 18.05 11.90
CA PHE A 101 -5.93 17.56 13.28
C PHE A 101 -4.69 17.99 14.09
N LYS A 102 -3.49 17.98 13.49
CA LYS A 102 -2.28 18.49 14.15
C LYS A 102 -2.33 20.00 14.35
N ALA A 103 -2.74 20.76 13.33
CA ALA A 103 -2.85 22.21 13.42
C ALA A 103 -3.87 22.66 14.48
N LEU A 104 -4.94 21.87 14.69
CA LEU A 104 -5.97 22.14 15.70
C LEU A 104 -5.39 22.20 17.12
N LYS A 105 -4.32 21.44 17.38
CA LYS A 105 -3.65 21.45 18.68
C LYS A 105 -3.10 22.82 19.06
N ASP A 106 -2.58 23.56 18.08
CA ASP A 106 -1.96 24.87 18.31
C ASP A 106 -3.00 26.01 18.28
N LEU A 107 -4.05 25.89 17.46
CA LEU A 107 -5.10 26.90 17.34
C LEU A 107 -6.12 26.85 18.48
N SER A 108 -6.56 25.65 18.89
CA SER A 108 -7.66 25.47 19.84
C SER A 108 -7.51 24.15 20.60
N PRO A 109 -6.72 24.15 21.69
CA PRO A 109 -6.45 22.95 22.48
C PRO A 109 -7.70 22.23 23.01
N ASP A 110 -8.76 22.99 23.34
CA ASP A 110 -10.03 22.43 23.83
C ASP A 110 -10.74 21.59 22.76
N LEU A 111 -10.79 22.07 21.52
CA LEU A 111 -11.37 21.34 20.39
C LEU A 111 -10.51 20.14 20.00
N TYR A 112 -9.18 20.26 20.13
CA TYR A 112 -8.27 19.15 19.96
C TYR A 112 -8.55 18.02 20.96
N ALA A 113 -8.79 18.35 22.24
CA ALA A 113 -9.07 17.36 23.27
C ALA A 113 -10.32 16.53 22.95
N ILE A 114 -11.41 17.18 22.53
CA ILE A 114 -12.66 16.50 22.12
C ILE A 114 -12.42 15.60 20.91
N MET A 115 -11.75 16.11 19.87
CA MET A 115 -11.48 15.33 18.67
C MET A 115 -10.52 14.17 18.96
N ALA A 116 -9.59 14.34 19.90
CA ALA A 116 -8.64 13.31 20.30
C ALA A 116 -9.30 12.09 20.96
N GLU A 117 -10.48 12.23 21.57
CA GLU A 117 -11.26 11.10 22.10
C GLU A 117 -11.61 10.06 21.01
N ALA A 118 -11.79 10.52 19.76
CA ALA A 118 -12.07 9.67 18.61
C ALA A 118 -10.81 9.19 17.86
N VAL A 119 -9.61 9.61 18.27
CA VAL A 119 -8.36 9.36 17.54
C VAL A 119 -7.40 8.47 18.35
N THR A 120 -7.12 7.28 17.82
CA THR A 120 -6.06 6.41 18.36
C THR A 120 -4.73 6.70 17.68
N SER A 121 -3.76 7.19 18.45
CA SER A 121 -2.38 7.40 17.97
C SER A 121 -1.48 6.25 18.41
N LYS A 122 -0.84 5.56 17.46
CA LYS A 122 0.17 4.53 17.73
C LYS A 122 1.48 4.89 17.03
N PRO A 123 2.65 4.63 17.65
CA PRO A 123 3.93 4.83 16.98
C PRO A 123 4.02 3.94 15.74
N ARG A 124 4.40 4.53 14.60
CA ARG A 124 4.63 3.80 13.35
C ARG A 124 6.01 3.15 13.38
N LYS A 125 6.16 2.02 12.72
CA LYS A 125 7.46 1.38 12.47
C LYS A 125 8.45 2.42 11.91
N ALA A 126 9.65 2.47 12.49
CA ALA A 126 10.74 3.30 12.01
C ALA A 126 11.12 2.90 10.57
N SER A 127 11.36 3.89 9.71
CA SER A 127 11.79 3.69 8.33
C SER A 127 13.27 4.04 8.21
N VAL A 128 14.06 3.14 7.60
CA VAL A 128 15.48 3.38 7.30
C VAL A 128 15.59 3.76 5.82
N LYS A 129 16.02 5.00 5.56
CA LYS A 129 16.35 5.51 4.22
C LYS A 129 17.89 5.60 4.13
N ILE A 130 18.45 5.03 3.07
CA ILE A 130 19.89 5.08 2.78
C ILE A 130 20.05 5.80 1.45
N GLU A 131 20.94 6.78 1.40
CA GLU A 131 21.33 7.51 0.20
C GLU A 131 22.85 7.38 0.07
N ARG A 132 23.33 6.90 -1.09
CA ARG A 132 24.77 6.85 -1.36
C ARG A 132 25.26 8.29 -1.54
N LEU A 133 26.24 8.69 -0.75
CA LEU A 133 26.97 9.93 -0.98
C LEU A 133 27.94 9.69 -2.13
N GLU A 134 27.84 10.46 -3.21
CA GLU A 134 28.88 10.48 -4.23
C GLU A 134 30.11 11.16 -3.61
N ALA A 135 31.22 10.44 -3.53
CA ALA A 135 32.50 11.05 -3.22
C ALA A 135 32.86 11.98 -4.38
N SER A 136 32.80 13.29 -4.16
CA SER A 136 33.45 14.26 -5.03
C SER A 136 34.91 13.85 -5.17
N ALA A 137 35.30 13.55 -6.41
CA ALA A 137 36.63 13.10 -6.82
C ALA A 137 37.74 14.06 -6.43
#